data_AF-A0A928T0K7-F1
#
_entry.id   AF-A0A928T0K7-F1
#
_cell.length_a   1.000
_cell.length_b   1.000
_cell.length_c   1.000
_cell.angle_alpha   90.00
_cell.angle_beta   90.00
_cell.angle_gamma   90.00
#
_symmetry.space_group_name_H-M   'P 1'
#
loop_
_entity.id
_entity.type
_entity.pdbx_description
1 polymer ?
#
loop_
_entity_poly.entity_id
_entity_poly.type
_entity_poly.pdbx_seq_one_letter_code
_entity_poly.pdbx_strand_id
1 'polypeptide(L)' 'MGLSPGRARHLFVEQTGLPFRAYLLWLGLTKAVQVYAEGGSLTEAAHAAGFSDSAHLSRTFRRIFGISSDSLRLGQ' A
#
# COMPACT_ATOMS: atom_id res chain seq x y z
N MET A 1 -0.65 27.68 13.07
CA MET A 1 0.49 26.83 13.49
C MET A 1 0.84 25.92 12.31
N GLY A 2 1.78 26.32 11.45
CA GLY A 2 2.16 25.55 10.26
C GLY A 2 3.58 25.02 10.41
N LEU A 3 3.74 23.70 10.41
CA LEU A 3 5.07 23.09 10.34
C LEU A 3 5.62 23.26 8.91
N SER A 4 6.93 23.47 8.78
CA SER A 4 7.57 23.36 7.47
C SER A 4 7.45 21.91 6.97
N PRO A 5 7.40 21.68 5.64
CA PRO A 5 7.32 20.34 5.07
C PRO A 5 8.43 19.39 5.55
N GLY A 6 9.65 19.93 5.74
CA GLY A 6 10.78 19.19 6.27
C GLY A 6 10.58 18.75 7.72
N ARG A 7 10.09 19.66 8.59
CA ARG A 7 9.81 19.32 9.99
C ARG A 7 8.65 18.33 10.11
N ALA A 8 7.60 18.50 9.30
CA ALA A 8 6.48 17.56 9.24
C ALA A 8 6.95 16.14 8.83
N ARG A 9 7.79 16.03 7.79
CA ARG A 9 8.37 14.74 7.37
C ARG A 9 9.22 14.10 8.48
N HIS A 10 10.04 14.88 9.16
CA HIS A 10 10.89 14.37 10.23
C HIS A 10 10.05 13.85 11.40
N LEU A 11 9.09 14.65 11.88
CA LEU A 11 8.17 14.24 12.95
C LEU A 11 7.35 13.01 12.58
N PHE A 12 6.94 12.88 11.31
CA PHE A 12 6.23 11.71 10.83
C PHE A 12 7.07 10.44 10.95
N VAL A 13 8.34 10.49 10.54
CA VAL A 13 9.26 9.35 10.67
C VAL A 13 9.56 9.07 12.14
N GLU A 14 9.73 10.10 12.96
CA GLU A 14 9.97 9.97 14.40
C GLU A 14 8.81 9.25 15.12
N GLN A 15 7.56 9.52 14.72
CA GLN A 15 6.38 8.93 15.34
C GLN A 15 6.00 7.56 14.78
N THR A 16 6.23 7.30 13.50
CA THR A 16 5.75 6.08 12.81
C THR A 16 6.86 5.09 12.46
N GLY A 17 8.13 5.51 12.53
CA GLY A 17 9.28 4.76 12.03
C GLY A 17 9.37 4.67 10.51
N LEU A 18 8.39 5.22 9.76
CA LEU A 18 8.29 5.06 8.31
C LEU A 18 8.30 6.40 7.58
N PRO A 19 8.94 6.50 6.41
CA PRO A 19 8.71 7.62 5.50
C PRO A 19 7.24 7.70 5.11
N PHE A 20 6.69 8.92 5.02
CA PHE A 20 5.28 9.16 4.68
C PHE A 20 4.80 8.37 3.45
N ARG A 21 5.61 8.34 2.39
CA ARG A 21 5.27 7.61 1.16
C ARG A 21 5.20 6.09 1.37
N ALA A 22 6.07 5.52 2.21
CA ALA A 22 6.04 4.10 2.54
C ALA A 22 4.81 3.75 3.38
N TYR A 23 4.43 4.63 4.30
CA TYR A 23 3.21 4.49 5.09
C TYR A 23 1.94 4.50 4.21
N LEU A 24 1.86 5.43 3.25
CA LEU A 24 0.74 5.45 2.29
C LEU A 24 0.67 4.19 1.43
N LEU A 25 1.82 3.66 0.99
CA LEU A 25 1.85 2.40 0.25
C LEU A 25 1.37 1.22 1.11
N TRP A 26 1.76 1.18 2.39
CA TRP A 26 1.28 0.16 3.32
C TRP A 26 -0.25 0.23 3.50
N LEU A 27 -0.81 1.42 3.73
CA LEU A 27 -2.27 1.61 3.80
C LEU A 27 -2.98 1.17 2.50
N GLY A 28 -2.43 1.54 1.34
CA GLY A 28 -2.95 1.13 0.05
C GLY A 28 -2.95 -0.39 -0.13
N LEU A 29 -1.85 -1.06 0.25
CA LEU A 29 -1.76 -2.52 0.18
C LEU A 29 -2.78 -3.19 1.11
N THR A 30 -2.95 -2.70 2.34
CA THR A 30 -3.98 -3.23 3.26
C THR A 30 -5.39 -3.13 2.66
N LYS A 31 -5.71 -2.00 2.01
CA LYS A 31 -6.99 -1.83 1.30
C LYS A 31 -7.13 -2.78 0.10
N ALA A 32 -6.07 -2.96 -0.69
CA ALA A 32 -6.09 -3.87 -1.83
C ALA A 32 -6.34 -5.32 -1.38
N VAL A 33 -5.68 -5.75 -0.29
CA VAL A 33 -5.89 -7.08 0.29
C VAL A 33 -7.32 -7.26 0.77
N GLN A 34 -7.90 -6.25 1.43
CA GLN A 34 -9.29 -6.31 1.88
C GLN A 34 -10.26 -6.49 0.70
N VAL A 35 -10.16 -5.65 -0.33
CA VAL A 35 -11.04 -5.73 -1.51
C VAL A 35 -10.92 -7.09 -2.20
N TYR A 36 -9.70 -7.61 -2.30
CA TYR A 36 -9.47 -8.94 -2.87
C TYR A 36 -10.09 -10.05 -2.01
N ALA A 37 -9.93 -9.97 -0.68
CA ALA A 37 -10.51 -10.95 0.25
C ALA A 37 -12.04 -10.96 0.26
N GLU A 38 -12.66 -9.82 -0.05
CA GLU A 38 -14.12 -9.68 -0.22
C GLU A 38 -14.62 -10.22 -1.58
N GLY A 39 -13.76 -10.85 -2.38
CA GLY A 39 -14.10 -11.47 -3.67
C GLY A 39 -13.85 -10.58 -4.89
N GLY A 40 -13.29 -9.37 -4.69
CA GLY A 40 -12.91 -8.48 -5.79
C GLY A 40 -11.71 -8.99 -6.59
N SER A 41 -11.63 -8.59 -7.85
CA SER A 41 -10.49 -8.87 -8.72
C SER A 41 -9.25 -8.04 -8.32
N LEU A 42 -8.06 -8.47 -8.74
CA LEU A 42 -6.81 -7.71 -8.54
C LEU A 42 -6.86 -6.31 -9.20
N THR A 43 -7.61 -6.16 -10.29
CA THR A 43 -7.80 -4.86 -10.96
C THR A 43 -8.66 -3.93 -10.11
N GLU A 44 -9.79 -4.42 -9.59
CA GLU A 44 -10.65 -3.65 -8.67
C GLU A 44 -9.90 -3.27 -7.39
N ALA A 45 -9.17 -4.23 -6.81
CA ALA A 45 -8.33 -4.00 -5.64
C ALA A 45 -7.27 -2.91 -5.89
N ALA A 46 -6.61 -2.93 -7.06
CA ALA A 46 -5.63 -1.90 -7.42
C ALA A 46 -6.25 -0.51 -7.49
N HIS A 47 -7.37 -0.35 -8.21
CA HIS A 47 -8.04 0.94 -8.34
C HIS A 47 -8.60 1.42 -7.00
N ALA A 48 -9.21 0.54 -6.21
CA ALA A 48 -9.71 0.88 -4.88
C ALA A 48 -8.57 1.35 -3.95
N ALA A 49 -7.38 0.77 -4.06
CA ALA A 49 -6.20 1.13 -3.30
C ALA A 49 -5.40 2.32 -3.85
N GLY A 50 -5.83 2.94 -4.96
CA GLY A 50 -5.17 4.10 -5.57
C GLY A 50 -3.96 3.76 -6.43
N PHE A 51 -3.80 2.50 -6.84
CA PHE A 51 -2.84 2.11 -7.88
C PHE A 51 -3.43 2.36 -9.28
N SER A 52 -2.55 2.63 -10.25
CA SER A 52 -2.93 2.87 -11.64
C SER A 52 -3.53 1.64 -12.31
N ASP A 53 -3.04 0.46 -11.95
CA ASP A 53 -3.37 -0.84 -12.54
C ASP A 53 -2.88 -1.98 -11.63
N SER A 54 -3.31 -3.20 -11.93
CA SER A 54 -2.96 -4.42 -11.19
C SER A 54 -1.46 -4.76 -11.26
N ALA A 55 -0.75 -4.36 -12.32
CA ALA A 55 0.68 -4.58 -12.43
C ALA A 55 1.47 -3.64 -11.50
N HIS A 56 1.04 -2.40 -11.33
CA HIS A 56 1.59 -1.45 -10.37
C HIS A 56 1.36 -1.92 -8.92
N LEU A 57 0.15 -2.39 -8.60
CA LEU A 57 -0.14 -3.05 -7.33
C LEU A 57 0.84 -4.22 -7.11
N SER A 58 0.98 -5.10 -8.10
CA SER A 58 1.81 -6.32 -7.98
C SER A 58 3.30 -6.02 -7.78
N ARG A 59 3.85 -5.03 -8.51
CA ARG A 59 5.24 -4.56 -8.31
C ARG A 59 5.44 -4.01 -6.89
N THR A 60 4.46 -3.26 -6.39
CA THR A 60 4.53 -2.66 -5.05
C THR A 60 4.40 -3.71 -3.95
N PHE A 61 3.47 -4.66 -4.11
CA PHE A 61 3.27 -5.79 -3.21
C PHE A 61 4.56 -6.62 -3.09
N ARG A 62 5.18 -6.98 -4.21
CA ARG A 62 6.45 -7.71 -4.21
C ARG A 62 7.60 -6.92 -3.60
N ARG A 63 7.64 -5.60 -3.81
CA ARG A 63 8.65 -4.73 -3.19
C ARG A 63 8.53 -4.69 -1.67
N ILE A 64 7.32 -4.70 -1.13
CA ILE A 64 7.07 -4.56 0.31
C ILE A 64 7.09 -5.92 1.04
N PHE A 65 6.47 -6.95 0.47
CA PHE A 65 6.33 -8.27 1.11
C PHE A 65 7.35 -9.31 0.64
N GLY A 66 8.11 -9.04 -0.43
CA GLY A 66 9.08 -9.98 -0.99
C GLY A 66 8.45 -11.14 -1.80
N ILE A 67 7.12 -11.25 -1.82
CA ILE A 67 6.38 -12.32 -2.50
C ILE A 67 5.43 -11.76 -3.57
N SER A 68 4.97 -12.62 -4.49
CA SER A 68 4.05 -12.22 -5.56
C SER A 68 2.65 -11.90 -5.01
N SER A 69 1.93 -10.95 -5.60
CA SER A 69 0.51 -10.69 -5.30
C SER A 69 -0.39 -11.90 -5.59
N ASP A 70 0.05 -12.84 -6.43
CA ASP A 70 -0.64 -14.12 -6.66
C ASP A 70 -0.79 -14.96 -5.38
N SER A 71 0.09 -14.77 -4.38
CA SER A 71 -0.03 -15.45 -3.09
C SER A 71 -1.31 -15.09 -2.33
N LEU A 72 -1.99 -14.00 -2.67
CA LEU A 72 -3.31 -13.66 -2.14
C LEU A 72 -4.37 -14.71 -2.52
N ARG A 73 -4.18 -15.48 -3.60
CA ARG A 73 -5.07 -16.56 -4.01
C ARG A 73 -5.02 -17.79 -3.10
N LEU A 74 -3.89 -18.01 -2.42
CA LEU A 74 -3.70 -19.19 -1.56
C LEU A 74 -4.51 -19.11 -0.25
N GLY A 75 -5.04 -17.94 0.09
CA GLY A 75 -5.87 -17.73 1.28
C GLY A 75 -7.37 -17.69 1.01
N GLN A 76 -7.83 -18.08 -0.19
CA GLN A 76 -9.24 -18.22 -0.56
C GLN A 76 -9.71 -19.67 -0.39
#